data_AF-A0A367FGA6-F1
#
_entry.id   AF-A0A367FGA6-F1
#
_cell.length_a   1.000
_cell.length_b   1.000
_cell.length_c   1.000
_cell.angle_alpha   90.00
_cell.angle_beta   90.00
_cell.angle_gamma   90.00
#
_symmetry.space_group_name_H-M   'P 1'
#
loop_
_entity.id
_entity.type
_entity.pdbx_description
1 polymer ?
#
loop_
_entity_poly.entity_id
_entity_poly.type
_entity_poly.pdbx_seq_one_letter_code
_entity_poly.pdbx_strand_id
1 'polypeptide(L)'
;MNQIKTKAVTEKKAHAETRLLEALHDSLREEGIACLVVRRVRLVLAYGKIQPVTHQPGELLVFGPDGSPRGRVTIQTGMRGTAYRVCPRGGAPECQFVMTQLTEVIAYLGGVVRDYGAAVTGEPSGG
;
A
#
# COMPACT_ATOMS: atom_id res chain seq x y z
N MET A 1 11.39 7.82 9.95
CA MET A 1 10.19 6.95 10.02
C MET A 1 8.94 7.84 10.04
N ASN A 2 8.25 8.02 8.91
CA ASN A 2 6.98 8.76 8.90
C ASN A 2 5.83 7.81 9.24
N GLN A 3 5.47 7.71 10.52
CA GLN A 3 4.21 7.12 10.93
C GLN A 3 3.07 8.06 10.49
N ILE A 4 2.44 7.76 9.36
CA ILE A 4 1.12 8.33 9.08
C ILE A 4 0.16 7.73 10.12
N LYS A 5 -0.45 8.58 10.94
CA LYS A 5 -1.52 8.19 11.87
C LYS A 5 -2.72 7.68 11.05
N THR A 6 -2.80 6.38 10.82
CA THR A 6 -3.96 5.77 10.14
C THR A 6 -5.15 5.75 11.09
N LYS A 7 -6.24 6.45 10.74
CA LYS A 7 -7.46 6.55 11.56
C LYS A 7 -8.19 5.20 11.59
N ALA A 8 -8.75 4.84 12.75
CA ALA A 8 -9.57 3.65 12.88
C ALA A 8 -10.80 3.71 11.97
N VAL A 9 -11.19 2.56 11.42
CA VAL A 9 -12.38 2.37 10.57
C VAL A 9 -13.24 1.25 11.13
N THR A 10 -14.46 1.12 10.61
CA THR A 10 -15.33 -0.02 10.92
C THR A 10 -14.79 -1.31 10.30
N GLU A 11 -15.09 -2.46 10.90
CA GLU A 11 -14.72 -3.77 10.34
C GLU A 11 -15.23 -3.95 8.91
N LYS A 12 -16.50 -3.59 8.68
CA LYS A 12 -17.14 -3.66 7.34
C LYS A 12 -16.36 -2.86 6.31
N LYS A 13 -15.90 -1.65 6.67
CA LYS A 13 -15.11 -0.80 5.77
C LYS A 13 -13.73 -1.42 5.52
N ALA A 14 -13.01 -1.84 6.56
CA ALA A 14 -11.72 -2.50 6.41
C ALA A 14 -11.83 -3.75 5.50
N HIS A 15 -12.88 -4.55 5.66
CA HIS A 15 -13.10 -5.73 4.82
C HIS A 15 -13.39 -5.36 3.35
N ALA A 16 -14.25 -4.37 3.11
CA ALA A 16 -14.55 -3.90 1.76
C ALA A 16 -13.30 -3.35 1.05
N GLU A 17 -12.49 -2.55 1.75
CA GLU A 17 -11.22 -2.02 1.23
C GLU A 17 -10.21 -3.14 0.94
N THR A 18 -10.15 -4.17 1.80
CA THR A 18 -9.28 -5.34 1.58
C THR A 18 -9.64 -6.04 0.27
N ARG A 19 -10.93 -6.29 0.01
CA ARG A 19 -11.37 -6.95 -1.23
C ARG A 19 -10.99 -6.18 -2.49
N LEU A 20 -11.03 -4.84 -2.44
CA LEU A 20 -10.58 -4.00 -3.54
C LEU A 20 -9.07 -4.11 -3.76
N LEU A 21 -8.29 -4.19 -2.67
CA LEU A 21 -6.84 -4.39 -2.74
C LEU A 21 -6.46 -5.81 -3.20
N GLU A 22 -7.26 -6.83 -2.89
CA GLU A 22 -7.07 -8.20 -3.39
C GLU A 22 -7.16 -8.25 -4.92
N ALA A 23 -8.10 -7.53 -5.54
CA ALA A 23 -8.19 -7.43 -7.00
C ALA A 23 -6.94 -6.79 -7.64
N LEU A 24 -6.40 -5.74 -7.01
CA LEU A 24 -5.13 -5.14 -7.44
C LEU A 24 -3.94 -6.08 -7.21
N HIS A 25 -3.91 -6.80 -6.08
CA HIS A 25 -2.87 -7.79 -5.78
C HIS A 25 -2.78 -8.85 -6.87
N ASP A 26 -3.92 -9.41 -7.29
CA ASP A 26 -3.93 -10.46 -8.30
C ASP A 26 -3.39 -9.95 -9.64
N SER A 27 -3.78 -8.74 -10.02
CA SER A 27 -3.28 -8.09 -11.25
C SER A 27 -1.78 -7.78 -11.18
N LEU A 28 -1.28 -7.32 -10.03
CA LEU A 28 0.16 -7.08 -9.83
C LEU A 28 0.97 -8.38 -9.86
N ARG A 29 0.40 -9.48 -9.36
CA ARG A 29 1.03 -10.80 -9.37
C ARG A 29 1.16 -11.35 -10.79
N GLU A 30 0.16 -11.15 -11.63
CA GLU A 30 0.23 -11.52 -13.06
C GLU A 30 1.38 -10.80 -13.78
N GLU A 31 1.67 -9.56 -13.39
CA GLU A 31 2.79 -8.75 -13.88
C GLU A 31 4.14 -9.05 -13.19
N GLY A 32 4.19 -10.06 -12.31
CA GLY A 32 5.40 -10.45 -11.60
C GLY A 32 5.84 -9.47 -10.49
N ILE A 33 4.98 -8.56 -10.06
CA ILE A 33 5.27 -7.60 -8.99
C ILE A 33 4.92 -8.23 -7.63
N ALA A 34 5.93 -8.40 -6.78
CA ALA A 34 5.74 -8.92 -5.44
C ALA A 34 4.94 -7.95 -4.56
N CYS A 35 3.83 -8.41 -3.99
CA CYS A 35 2.98 -7.62 -3.12
C CYS A 35 2.31 -8.44 -2.01
N LEU A 36 1.82 -7.77 -0.96
CA LEU A 36 1.14 -8.37 0.18
C LEU A 36 -0.03 -7.50 0.64
N VAL A 37 -1.23 -8.06 0.69
CA VAL A 37 -2.38 -7.42 1.33
C VAL A 37 -2.31 -7.60 2.85
N VAL A 38 -2.42 -6.50 3.58
CA VAL A 38 -2.29 -6.44 5.03
C VAL A 38 -3.59 -5.92 5.64
N ARG A 39 -4.12 -6.69 6.59
CA ARG A 39 -5.23 -6.28 7.46
C ARG A 39 -4.70 -6.10 8.87
N ARG A 40 -4.91 -4.92 9.45
CA ARG A 40 -4.49 -4.62 10.82
C ARG A 40 -5.69 -4.45 11.74
N VAL A 41 -5.62 -5.16 12.85
CA VAL A 41 -6.58 -5.10 13.95
C VAL A 41 -5.80 -4.75 15.21
N ARG A 42 -6.25 -3.74 15.94
CA ARG A 42 -5.61 -3.29 17.18
C ARG A 42 -6.53 -3.58 18.37
N LEU A 43 -6.00 -4.41 19.26
CA LEU A 43 -6.52 -4.66 20.59
C LEU A 43 -5.80 -3.74 21.59
N VAL A 44 -6.53 -3.11 22.50
CA VAL A 44 -5.94 -2.32 23.59
C VAL A 44 -6.41 -2.89 24.92
N LEU A 45 -5.48 -3.18 25.81
CA LEU A 45 -5.76 -3.53 27.20
C LEU A 45 -5.62 -2.27 28.05
N ALA A 46 -6.67 -1.89 28.77
CA ALA A 46 -6.65 -0.75 29.69
C ALA A 46 -7.34 -1.12 31.00
N TYR A 47 -6.63 -0.94 32.13
CA TYR A 47 -7.14 -1.23 33.49
C TYR A 47 -7.77 -2.63 33.64
N GLY A 48 -7.11 -3.66 33.09
CA GLY A 48 -7.60 -5.03 33.17
C GLY A 48 -8.85 -5.34 32.32
N LYS A 49 -9.30 -4.39 31.48
CA LYS A 49 -10.40 -4.59 30.53
C LYS A 49 -9.90 -4.53 29.08
N ILE A 50 -10.42 -5.45 28.27
CA ILE A 50 -10.23 -5.42 26.82
C ILE A 50 -11.09 -4.29 26.26
N GLN A 51 -10.45 -3.30 25.65
CA GLN A 51 -11.16 -2.23 24.94
C GLN A 51 -11.75 -2.76 23.62
N PRO A 52 -12.76 -2.08 23.05
CA PRO A 52 -13.28 -2.44 21.75
C PRO A 52 -12.18 -2.56 20.70
N VAL A 53 -12.26 -3.62 19.91
CA VAL A 53 -11.35 -3.87 18.80
C VAL A 53 -11.44 -2.72 17.80
N THR A 54 -10.28 -2.22 17.37
CA THR A 54 -10.22 -1.17 16.33
C THR A 54 -9.60 -1.72 15.07
N HIS A 55 -10.23 -1.45 13.92
CA HIS A 55 -9.73 -1.87 12.62
C HIS A 55 -9.01 -0.70 11.95
N GLN A 56 -7.95 -1.00 11.21
CA GLN A 56 -7.31 -0.03 10.33
C GLN A 56 -7.74 -0.27 8.88
N PRO A 57 -7.64 0.75 8.02
CA PRO A 57 -7.78 0.58 6.58
C PRO A 57 -6.92 -0.56 6.05
N GLY A 58 -7.42 -1.23 5.01
CA GLY A 58 -6.61 -2.21 4.29
C GLY A 58 -5.40 -1.53 3.63
N GLU A 59 -4.25 -2.21 3.66
CA GLU A 59 -3.03 -1.76 2.98
C GLU A 59 -2.54 -2.86 2.05
N LEU A 60 -2.02 -2.51 0.87
CA LEU A 60 -1.26 -3.42 0.01
C LEU A 60 0.18 -2.93 -0.02
N LEU A 61 1.11 -3.76 0.41
CA LEU A 61 2.54 -3.47 0.38
C LEU A 61 3.12 -4.00 -0.93
N VAL A 62 3.94 -3.19 -1.59
CA VAL A 62 4.64 -3.55 -2.83
C VAL A 62 6.13 -3.68 -2.52
N PHE A 63 6.77 -4.72 -3.05
CA PHE A 63 8.16 -5.04 -2.78
C PHE A 63 9.01 -4.97 -4.05
N GLY A 64 10.29 -4.65 -3.85
CA GLY A 64 11.30 -4.71 -4.89
C GLY A 64 11.79 -6.13 -5.13
N PRO A 65 12.62 -6.36 -6.17
CA PRO A 65 13.24 -7.65 -6.41
C PRO A 65 14.15 -8.12 -5.26
N ASP A 66 14.66 -7.17 -4.46
CA ASP A 66 15.48 -7.42 -3.25
C ASP A 66 14.63 -7.76 -2.00
N GLY A 67 13.30 -7.88 -2.15
CA GLY A 67 12.37 -8.14 -1.06
C GLY A 67 12.12 -6.95 -0.13
N SER A 68 12.71 -5.78 -0.39
CA SER A 68 12.49 -4.60 0.44
C SER A 68 11.22 -3.85 0.02
N PRO A 69 10.47 -3.24 0.96
CA PRO A 69 9.21 -2.56 0.64
C PRO A 69 9.45 -1.29 -0.18
N ARG A 70 8.83 -1.21 -1.36
CA ARG A 70 8.92 -0.11 -2.33
C ARG A 70 7.75 0.84 -2.28
N GLY A 71 6.63 0.43 -1.71
CA GLY A 71 5.48 1.31 -1.60
C GLY A 71 4.34 0.65 -0.85
N ARG A 72 3.30 1.45 -0.62
CA ARG A 72 2.03 0.95 -0.13
C ARG A 72 0.88 1.57 -0.91
N VAL A 73 -0.18 0.80 -1.07
CA VAL A 73 -1.44 1.24 -1.66
C VAL A 73 -2.52 1.15 -0.59
N THR A 74 -3.37 2.16 -0.51
CA THR A 74 -4.54 2.19 0.37
C THR A 74 -5.76 2.58 -0.44
N ILE A 75 -6.95 2.25 0.06
CA ILE A 75 -8.20 2.71 -0.55
C ILE A 75 -8.62 4.02 0.11
N GLN A 76 -8.86 5.04 -0.70
CA GLN A 76 -9.41 6.31 -0.26
C GLN A 76 -10.81 6.49 -0.84
N THR A 77 -11.81 6.53 0.04
CA THR A 77 -13.20 6.85 -0.32
C THR A 77 -13.54 8.27 0.16
N GLY A 78 -13.96 9.13 -0.77
CA GLY A 78 -14.41 10.49 -0.49
C GLY A 78 -15.63 10.86 -1.33
N MET A 79 -16.02 12.15 -1.32
CA MET A 79 -17.18 12.64 -2.08
C MET A 79 -17.08 12.41 -3.59
N ARG A 80 -15.84 12.35 -4.12
CA ARG A 80 -15.56 12.15 -5.54
C ARG A 80 -15.47 10.66 -5.94
N GLY A 81 -15.77 9.75 -5.01
CA GLY A 81 -15.72 8.31 -5.24
C GLY A 81 -14.59 7.60 -4.51
N THR A 82 -14.28 6.39 -4.97
CA THR A 82 -13.24 5.52 -4.42
C THR A 82 -12.02 5.52 -5.34
N ALA A 83 -10.84 5.63 -4.75
CA ALA A 83 -9.57 5.71 -5.46
C ALA A 83 -8.47 4.91 -4.75
N TYR A 84 -7.52 4.40 -5.52
CA TYR A 84 -6.26 3.87 -5.03
C TYR A 84 -5.38 5.07 -4.66
N ARG A 85 -4.88 5.10 -3.44
CA ARG A 85 -3.82 6.02 -3.04
C ARG A 85 -2.52 5.25 -2.95
N VAL A 86 -1.59 5.57 -3.85
CA VAL A 86 -0.26 4.97 -3.93
C VAL A 86 0.73 5.89 -3.22
N CYS A 87 1.37 5.36 -2.18
CA CYS A 87 2.42 6.00 -1.41
C CYS A 87 3.73 5.22 -1.63
N PRO A 88 4.54 5.57 -2.64
CA PRO A 88 5.83 4.93 -2.87
C PRO A 88 6.84 5.29 -1.76
N ARG A 89 7.88 4.47 -1.63
CA ARG A 89 9.04 4.70 -0.77
C ARG A 89 10.21 5.11 -1.66
N GLY A 90 10.92 6.18 -1.29
CA GLY A 90 12.14 6.59 -2.00
C GLY A 90 12.02 7.80 -2.93
N GLY A 91 11.17 8.77 -2.60
CA GLY A 91 11.15 10.09 -3.27
C GLY A 91 10.23 10.22 -4.48
N ALA A 92 9.71 9.11 -5.01
CA ALA A 92 8.61 9.16 -5.98
C ALA A 92 7.36 9.86 -5.38
N PRO A 93 6.59 10.60 -6.19
CA PRO A 93 5.45 11.37 -5.70
C PRO A 93 4.30 10.47 -5.26
N GLU A 94 3.57 10.83 -4.19
CA GLU A 94 2.30 10.13 -3.90
C GLU A 94 1.27 10.40 -5.00
N CYS A 95 0.54 9.37 -5.43
CA CYS A 95 -0.45 9.48 -6.50
C CYS A 95 -1.80 8.91 -6.09
N GLN A 96 -2.87 9.45 -6.69
CA GLN A 96 -4.23 8.94 -6.56
C GLN A 96 -4.76 8.55 -7.93
N PHE A 97 -5.33 7.35 -8.02
CA PHE A 97 -5.93 6.80 -9.24
C PHE A 97 -7.35 6.38 -8.92
N VAL A 98 -8.34 6.77 -9.72
CA VAL A 98 -9.71 6.28 -9.51
C VAL A 98 -9.77 4.76 -9.76
N MET A 99 -10.74 4.05 -9.17
CA MET A 99 -10.80 2.58 -9.25
C MET A 99 -10.78 2.00 -10.67
N THR A 100 -11.21 2.76 -11.67
CA THR A 100 -11.22 2.34 -13.08
C THR A 100 -9.84 2.38 -13.75
N GLN A 101 -8.85 3.01 -13.13
CA GLN A 101 -7.49 3.19 -13.67
C GLN A 101 -6.53 2.11 -13.18
N LEU A 102 -6.95 0.85 -13.26
CA LEU A 102 -6.17 -0.28 -12.75
C LEU A 102 -4.83 -0.40 -13.50
N THR A 103 -4.85 -0.27 -14.81
CA THR A 103 -3.65 -0.38 -15.66
C THR A 103 -2.63 0.71 -15.34
N GLU A 104 -3.07 1.94 -15.09
CA GLU A 104 -2.21 3.06 -14.72
C GLU A 104 -1.57 2.86 -13.34
N VAL A 105 -2.32 2.30 -12.38
CA VAL A 105 -1.78 1.94 -11.06
C VAL A 105 -0.68 0.89 -11.19
N ILE A 106 -0.90 -0.15 -11.98
CA ILE A 106 0.07 -1.22 -12.23
C ILE A 106 1.33 -0.66 -12.90
N ALA A 107 1.15 0.12 -13.98
CA ALA A 107 2.27 0.73 -14.69
C ALA A 107 3.10 1.64 -13.78
N TYR A 108 2.42 2.46 -12.97
CA TYR A 108 3.07 3.33 -11.99
C TYR A 108 3.86 2.53 -10.94
N LEU A 109 3.27 1.49 -10.36
CA LEU A 109 3.94 0.63 -9.38
C LEU A 109 5.11 -0.15 -10.00
N GLY A 110 4.98 -0.60 -11.24
CA GLY A 110 6.07 -1.21 -11.99
C GLY A 110 7.27 -0.27 -12.17
N GLY A 111 7.02 1.00 -12.46
CA GLY A 111 8.05 2.05 -12.48
C GLY A 111 8.74 2.21 -11.13
N VAL A 112 7.96 2.37 -10.04
CA VAL A 112 8.48 2.51 -8.68
C VAL A 112 9.38 1.34 -8.27
N VAL A 113 9.02 0.11 -8.67
CA VAL A 113 9.81 -1.10 -8.37
C VAL A 113 11.13 -1.12 -9.15
N ARG A 114 11.13 -0.70 -10.42
CA ARG A 114 12.31 -0.70 -11.30
C ARG A 114 13.29 0.43 -10.98
N ASP A 115 12.80 1.64 -10.79
CA ASP A 115 13.64 2.85 -10.62
C ASP A 115 14.46 2.80 -9.33
N TYR A 116 13.92 2.21 -8.27
CA TYR A 116 14.67 2.02 -7.03
C TYR A 116 15.78 0.95 -7.17
N GLY A 117 15.56 -0.08 -7.99
CA GLY A 117 16.58 -1.09 -8.27
C GLY A 117 17.84 -0.48 -8.88
N ALA A 118 17.66 0.47 -9.81
CA ALA A 118 18.77 1.17 -10.46
C ALA A 118 19.55 2.10 -9.49
N ALA A 119 18.89 2.68 -8.50
CA ALA A 119 19.53 3.57 -7.53
C ALA A 119 20.39 2.84 -6.47
N VAL A 120 20.10 1.56 -6.19
CA VAL A 120 20.86 0.75 -5.20
C VAL A 120 22.06 0.04 -5.84
N THR A 121 22.01 -0.26 -7.14
CA THR A 121 23.14 -0.83 -7.89
C THR A 121 24.08 0.24 -8.46
N GLY A 122 24.01 1.48 -7.98
CA GLY A 122 24.99 2.51 -8.29
C GLY A 122 26.35 2.08 -7.78
N GLU A 123 27.15 1.47 -8.67
CA GLU A 123 28.59 1.32 -8.48
C GLU A 123 29.18 2.67 -8.06
N PRO A 124 30.07 2.73 -7.05
CA PRO A 124 30.83 3.94 -6.83
C PRO A 124 31.72 4.14 -8.05
N SER A 125 31.38 5.12 -8.88
CA SER A 125 32.28 5.65 -9.90
C SER A 125 33.52 6.18 -9.18
N GLY A 126 34.57 5.38 -9.15
CA GLY A 126 35.90 5.84 -8.79
C GLY A 126 36.37 6.88 -9.81
N GLY A 127 36.75 8.05 -9.30
CA GLY A 127 37.41 9.13 -10.02
C GLY A 127 38.16 9.98 -9.01
#